data_AF-A0A2A4NBK2-F1
#
_entry.id   AF-A0A2A4NBK2-F1
#
_cell.length_a   1.000
_cell.length_b   1.000
_cell.length_c   1.000
_cell.angle_alpha   90.00
_cell.angle_beta   90.00
_cell.angle_gamma   90.00
#
_symmetry.space_group_name_H-M   'P 1'
#
loop_
_entity.id
_entity.type
_entity.pdbx_description
1 polymer ?
#
loop_
_entity_poly.entity_id
_entity_poly.type
_entity_poly.pdbx_seq_one_letter_code
_entity_poly.pdbx_strand_id
1 'polypeptide(L)'
;MLNIKIELRVSEPEMILFFREKGITVKEIEYEMLEASYHNRTEKVEYKQWVVINPNTQEQIPMEEQYRDIVRYQTQNLLINSIDRFTVYNSFTKVV
;
A
#
# COMPACT_ATOMS: atom_id res chain seq x y z
N MET A 1 -10.83 21.74 -16.00
CA MET A 1 -9.68 20.88 -15.64
C MET A 1 -10.12 19.44 -15.78
N LEU A 2 -9.47 18.65 -16.65
CA LEU A 2 -9.77 17.23 -16.81
C LEU A 2 -9.17 16.50 -15.61
N ASN A 3 -10.02 16.04 -14.68
CA ASN A 3 -9.59 15.29 -13.51
C ASN A 3 -9.40 13.84 -13.93
N ILE A 4 -8.23 13.51 -14.49
CA ILE A 4 -7.89 12.14 -14.90
C ILE A 4 -7.70 11.34 -13.61
N LYS A 5 -8.77 10.65 -13.20
CA LYS A 5 -8.72 9.64 -12.15
C LYS A 5 -7.98 8.45 -12.74
N ILE A 6 -6.66 8.39 -12.54
CA ILE A 6 -5.89 7.21 -12.92
C ILE A 6 -6.30 6.10 -11.94
N GLU A 7 -7.32 5.33 -12.31
CA GLU A 7 -7.62 4.05 -11.68
C GLU A 7 -6.52 3.08 -12.09
N LEU A 8 -5.44 3.05 -11.32
CA LEU A 8 -4.43 2.00 -11.42
C LEU A 8 -5.10 0.68 -11.06
N ARG A 9 -5.57 -0.05 -12.08
CA ARG A 9 -6.08 -1.41 -11.94
C ARG A 9 -4.89 -2.35 -11.89
N VAL A 10 -4.19 -2.36 -10.76
CA VAL A 10 -3.12 -3.30 -10.46
C VAL A 10 -3.68 -4.28 -9.45
N SER A 11 -3.59 -5.57 -9.75
CA SER A 11 -4.06 -6.62 -8.87
C SER A 11 -3.17 -6.76 -7.64
N GLU A 12 -3.72 -7.29 -6.55
CA GLU A 12 -2.96 -7.55 -5.33
C GLU A 12 -1.72 -8.44 -5.56
N PRO A 13 -1.78 -9.55 -6.34
CA PRO A 13 -0.59 -10.33 -6.68
C PRO A 13 0.50 -9.53 -7.40
N GLU A 14 0.12 -8.61 -8.30
CA GLU A 14 1.06 -7.75 -9.02
C GLU A 14 1.75 -6.75 -8.08
N MET A 15 1.01 -6.19 -7.11
CA MET A 15 1.60 -5.32 -6.08
C MET A 15 2.59 -6.08 -5.18
N ILE A 16 2.23 -7.30 -4.76
CA ILE A 16 3.11 -8.15 -3.96
C ILE A 16 4.41 -8.44 -4.71
N LEU A 17 4.31 -8.84 -5.98
CA LEU A 17 5.48 -9.10 -6.83
C LEU A 17 6.34 -7.85 -6.98
N PHE A 18 5.72 -6.71 -7.29
CA PHE A 18 6.41 -5.43 -7.42
C PHE A 18 7.26 -5.10 -6.18
N PHE A 19 6.70 -5.18 -4.98
CA PHE A 19 7.44 -4.86 -3.76
C PHE A 19 8.56 -5.88 -3.48
N ARG A 20 8.30 -7.17 -3.67
CA ARG A 20 9.29 -8.24 -3.44
C ARG A 20 10.48 -8.12 -4.40
N GLU A 21 10.24 -7.80 -5.67
CA GLU A 21 11.30 -7.55 -6.65
C GLU A 21 12.21 -6.37 -6.28
N LYS A 22 11.70 -5.40 -5.50
CA LYS A 22 12.51 -4.29 -4.97
C LYS A 22 13.12 -4.58 -3.60
N GLY A 23 13.00 -5.81 -3.10
CA GLY A 23 13.52 -6.24 -1.81
C GLY A 23 12.75 -5.68 -0.61
N ILE A 24 11.50 -5.25 -0.81
CA ILE A 24 10.61 -4.82 0.27
C ILE A 24 9.89 -6.04 0.83
N THR A 25 9.83 -6.13 2.16
CA THR A 25 9.10 -7.20 2.83
C THR A 25 7.61 -6.92 2.78
N VAL A 26 6.84 -7.91 2.36
CA VAL A 26 5.38 -7.87 2.30
C VAL A 26 4.82 -8.98 3.18
N LYS A 27 3.85 -8.65 4.04
CA LYS A 27 3.21 -9.60 4.96
C LYS A 27 1.69 -9.47 4.87
N GLU A 28 1.00 -10.60 4.99
CA GLU A 28 -0.42 -10.60 5.31
C GLU A 28 -0.53 -10.48 6.83
N ILE A 29 -1.39 -9.58 7.29
CA ILE A 29 -1.72 -9.41 8.69
C ILE A 29 -3.21 -9.65 8.89
N GLU A 30 -3.53 -10.25 10.02
CA GLU A 30 -4.90 -10.47 10.47
C GLU A 30 -5.15 -9.57 11.67
N TYR A 31 -6.27 -8.86 11.68
CA TYR A 31 -6.68 -8.05 12.82
C TYR A 31 -8.17 -8.18 13.07
N GLU A 32 -8.54 -8.12 14.35
CA GLU A 32 -9.94 -8.11 14.79
C GLU A 32 -10.42 -6.68 14.97
N MET A 33 -11.58 -6.35 14.40
CA MET A 33 -12.31 -5.12 14.71
C MET A 33 -13.68 -5.45 15.30
N LEU A 34 -14.13 -4.58 16.21
CA LEU A 34 -15.49 -4.62 16.72
C LEU A 34 -16.37 -3.77 15.82
N GLU A 35 -17.31 -4.42 15.15
CA GLU A 35 -18.29 -3.73 14.32
C GLU A 35 -19.65 -3.67 15.00
N ALA A 36 -20.37 -2.59 14.76
CA ALA A 36 -21.72 -2.43 15.27
C ALA A 36 -22.65 -3.39 14.54
N SER A 37 -23.31 -4.25 15.29
CA SER A 37 -24.36 -5.15 14.82
C SER A 37 -25.73 -4.72 15.34
N TYR A 38 -26.78 -5.38 14.85
CA TYR A 38 -28.16 -4.99 15.10
C TYR A 38 -28.49 -4.95 16.62
N HIS A 39 -29.29 -3.96 17.05
CA HIS A 39 -29.70 -3.72 18.44
C HIS A 39 -28.55 -3.49 19.45
N ASN A 40 -27.66 -2.51 19.20
CA ASN A 40 -26.59 -2.10 20.12
C ASN A 40 -25.64 -3.23 20.53
N ARG A 41 -25.48 -4.23 19.67
CA ARG A 41 -24.51 -5.30 19.85
C ARG A 41 -23.27 -4.96 19.05
N THR A 42 -22.15 -5.55 19.44
CA THR A 42 -20.94 -5.55 18.62
C THR A 42 -20.59 -6.98 18.28
N GLU A 43 -20.10 -7.19 17.07
CA GLU A 43 -19.52 -8.47 16.65
C GLU A 43 -18.05 -8.28 16.34
N LYS A 44 -17.28 -9.34 16.58
CA LYS A 44 -15.86 -9.39 16.18
C LYS A 44 -15.82 -9.81 14.73
N VAL A 45 -15.20 -8.97 13.90
CA VAL A 45 -14.95 -9.27 12.49
C VAL A 45 -13.44 -9.39 12.31
N GLU A 46 -13.03 -10.50 11.69
CA GLU A 46 -11.65 -10.74 11.30
C GLU A 46 -11.39 -10.13 9.92
N TYR A 47 -10.39 -9.26 9.87
CA TYR A 47 -9.94 -8.61 8.64
C TYR A 47 -8.55 -9.10 8.28
N LYS A 48 -8.32 -9.30 6.98
CA LYS A 48 -7.00 -9.58 6.41
C LYS A 48 -6.55 -8.42 5.56
N GLN A 49 -5.29 -8.04 5.71
CA GLN A 49 -4.71 -6.95 4.94
C GLN A 49 -3.25 -7.22 4.63
N TRP A 50 -2.83 -6.91 3.40
CA TRP A 50 -1.42 -6.90 3.05
C TRP A 50 -0.76 -5.59 3.44
N VAL A 51 0.39 -5.71 4.09
CA VAL A 51 1.23 -4.59 4.49
C VAL A 51 2.64 -4.76 3.95
N VAL A 52 3.27 -3.63 3.67
CA VAL A 52 4.71 -3.55 3.44
C VAL A 52 5.40 -3.10 4.72
N ILE A 53 6.60 -3.62 4.97
CA ILE A 53 7.41 -3.22 6.11
C ILE A 53 8.35 -2.12 5.68
N ASN A 54 8.24 -0.95 6.30
CA ASN A 54 9.18 0.14 6.08
C ASN A 54 10.59 -0.33 6.48
N PRO A 55 11.55 -0.36 5.54
CA PRO A 55 12.88 -0.90 5.82
C PRO A 55 13.65 -0.07 6.86
N ASN A 56 13.31 1.21 7.05
CA ASN A 56 13.99 2.12 7.97
C ASN A 56 13.34 2.11 9.35
N THR A 57 12.01 2.21 9.43
CA THR A 57 11.27 2.34 10.70
C THR A 57 10.70 1.02 11.21
N GLN A 58 10.67 -0.02 10.39
CA GLN A 58 9.98 -1.30 10.65
C GLN A 58 8.46 -1.18 10.81
N GLU A 59 7.89 -0.01 10.50
CA GLU A 59 6.45 0.21 10.52
C GLU A 59 5.74 -0.59 9.43
N GLN A 60 4.50 -0.99 9.73
CA GLN A 60 3.63 -1.69 8.81
C GLN A 60 2.75 -0.67 8.10
N ILE A 61 2.81 -0.63 6.77
CA ILE A 61 2.05 0.32 5.96
C ILE A 61 1.12 -0.47 5.04
N PRO A 62 -0.18 -0.09 4.93
CA PRO A 62 -1.08 -0.67 3.95
C PRO A 62 -0.45 -0.73 2.56
N MET A 63 -0.36 -1.92 1.97
CA MET A 63 0.36 -2.12 0.70
C MET A 63 -0.22 -1.25 -0.43
N GLU A 64 -1.55 -1.19 -0.54
CA GLU A 64 -2.22 -0.38 -1.56
C GLU A 64 -1.96 1.12 -1.42
N GLU A 65 -1.86 1.60 -0.18
CA GLU A 65 -1.56 3.01 0.11
C GLU A 65 -0.14 3.34 -0.35
N GLN A 66 0.84 2.52 0.06
CA GLN A 66 2.22 2.71 -0.35
C GLN A 66 2.37 2.64 -1.87
N TYR A 67 1.71 1.69 -2.52
CA TYR A 67 1.76 1.55 -3.97
C TYR A 67 1.20 2.79 -4.68
N ARG A 68 0.06 3.30 -4.19
CA ARG A 68 -0.57 4.52 -4.71
C ARG A 68 0.35 5.72 -4.58
N ASP A 69 1.05 5.87 -3.46
CA ASP A 69 1.95 6.98 -3.23
C ASP A 69 3.19 6.93 -4.12
N ILE A 70 3.74 5.74 -4.34
CA ILE A 70 4.82 5.52 -5.32
C ILE A 70 4.36 5.95 -6.72
N VAL A 71 3.17 5.51 -7.15
CA VAL A 71 2.70 5.83 -8.51
C VAL A 71 2.29 7.30 -8.65
N ARG A 72 1.70 7.91 -7.62
CA ARG A 72 1.42 9.36 -7.60
C ARG A 72 2.69 10.17 -7.75
N TYR A 73 3.73 9.84 -6.99
CA TYR A 73 5.02 10.50 -7.08
C TYR A 73 5.65 10.33 -8.47
N GLN A 74 5.48 9.17 -9.10
CA GLN A 74 6.03 8.90 -10.44
C GLN A 74 5.21 9.56 -11.56
N THR A 75 3.89 9.65 -11.43
CA THR A 75 3.03 10.37 -12.38
C THR A 75 3.39 11.85 -12.44
N GLN A 76 3.81 12.44 -11.30
CA GLN A 76 4.34 13.81 -11.25
C GLN A 76 5.71 13.95 -11.95
N ASN A 77 6.45 12.85 -12.14
CA ASN A 77 7.79 12.82 -12.74
C ASN A 77 7.84 12.25 -14.18
N LEU A 78 6.69 11.97 -14.81
CA LEU A 78 6.52 11.57 -16.23
C LEU A 78 7.28 10.31 -16.71
N LEU A 79 7.84 9.47 -15.84
CA LEU A 79 8.64 8.29 -16.22
C LEU A 79 8.20 7.00 -15.50
N ILE A 80 7.09 6.41 -15.95
CA ILE A 80 6.53 5.18 -15.34
C ILE A 80 7.40 3.93 -15.61
N ASN A 81 8.22 3.94 -16.66
CA ASN A 81 8.89 2.72 -17.16
C ASN A 81 10.16 2.31 -16.39
N SER A 82 10.54 3.01 -15.32
CA SER A 82 11.78 2.70 -14.59
C SER A 82 11.68 2.97 -13.09
N ILE A 83 10.62 2.52 -12.41
CA ILE A 83 10.56 2.59 -10.95
C ILE A 83 11.64 1.68 -10.37
N ASP A 84 12.78 2.29 -10.04
CA ASP A 84 13.92 1.62 -9.43
C ASP A 84 13.72 1.42 -7.92
N ARG A 85 14.63 0.64 -7.32
CA ARG A 85 14.61 0.33 -5.90
C ARG A 85 14.75 1.59 -5.03
N PHE A 86 15.60 2.55 -5.41
CA PHE A 86 15.82 3.76 -4.61
C PHE A 86 14.58 4.64 -4.55
N THR A 87 13.84 4.75 -5.65
CA THR A 87 12.54 5.42 -5.70
C THR A 87 11.58 4.80 -4.69
N VAL A 88 11.47 3.47 -4.67
CA VAL A 88 10.60 2.76 -3.73
C VAL A 88 11.05 3.00 -2.30
N TYR A 89 12.36 2.90 -2.00
CA TYR A 89 12.87 3.19 -0.66
C TYR A 89 12.61 4.63 -0.20
N ASN A 90 12.75 5.62 -1.10
CA ASN A 90 12.47 7.03 -0.78
C ASN A 90 10.98 7.31 -0.56
N SER A 91 10.08 6.48 -1.10
CA SER A 91 8.65 6.62 -0.80
C SER A 91 8.31 6.29 0.66
N PHE A 92 9.19 5.59 1.38
CA PHE A 92 9.02 5.29 2.81
C PHE A 92 9.51 6.39 3.75
N THR A 93 10.21 7.42 3.24
CA THR A 93 10.75 8.52 4.06
C THR A 93 9.88 9.76 4.05
N LYS A 94 8.90 9.83 3.14
CA LYS A 94 7.90 10.90 3.11
C LYS A 94 6.74 10.57 4.04
N VAL A 95 6.99 10.65 5.33
CA VAL A 95 5.94 10.95 6.31
C VAL A 95 5.80 12.47 6.30
N VAL A 96 4.73 12.99 5.70
CA VAL A 96 4.36 14.41 5.80
C VAL A 96 3.57 14.63 7.07
#